data_AF-A0A4R3VW95-F1
#
_entry.id   AF-A0A4R3VW95-F1
#
_cell.length_a   1.000
_cell.length_b   1.000
_cell.length_c   1.000
_cell.angle_alpha   90.00
_cell.angle_beta   90.00
_cell.angle_gamma   90.00
#
_symmetry.space_group_name_H-M   'P 1'
#
loop_
_entity.id
_entity.type
_entity.pdbx_description
1 polymer ?
#
loop_
_entity_poly.entity_id
_entity_poly.type
_entity_poly.pdbx_seq_one_letter_code
_entity_poly.pdbx_strand_id
1 'polypeptide(L)'
;MIDIEVSKQLEQDFEKYMLQFFAKYQRFSLEDFGTFAVSILNYNVNNHRIDKKLKEEYAYFLISLYNKGIGNRITEEHLREIAHVIAMDHQVDFNVINDLYG
;
A
#
# COMPACT_ATOMS: atom_id res chain seq x y z
N MET A 1 1.28 -2.07 -17.03
CA MET A 1 2.64 -1.66 -16.61
C MET A 1 2.48 -0.38 -15.84
N ILE A 2 2.77 -0.45 -14.55
CA ILE A 2 2.69 0.67 -13.62
C ILE A 2 3.70 1.76 -13.97
N ASP A 3 3.31 3.00 -13.73
CA ASP A 3 4.16 4.18 -13.88
C ASP A 3 5.27 4.19 -12.80
N ILE A 4 6.51 4.46 -13.22
CA ILE A 4 7.69 4.44 -12.34
C ILE A 4 7.66 5.56 -11.30
N GLU A 5 7.24 6.77 -11.69
CA GLU A 5 7.19 7.91 -10.78
C GLU A 5 6.14 7.69 -9.70
N VAL A 6 4.97 7.18 -10.09
CA VAL A 6 3.90 6.81 -9.15
C VAL A 6 4.36 5.69 -8.21
N SER A 7 5.03 4.66 -8.74
CA SER A 7 5.54 3.54 -7.93
C SER A 7 6.55 4.02 -6.88
N LYS A 8 7.45 4.93 -7.27
CA LYS A 8 8.44 5.51 -6.37
C LYS A 8 7.78 6.37 -5.28
N GLN A 9 6.75 7.15 -5.63
CA GLN A 9 5.99 7.91 -4.63
C GLN A 9 5.28 7.00 -3.64
N LEU A 10 4.65 5.92 -4.12
CA LEU A 10 3.98 4.94 -3.26
C LEU A 10 4.96 4.22 -2.32
N GLU A 11 6.16 3.88 -2.80
CA GLU A 11 7.23 3.32 -1.95
C GLU A 11 7.62 4.31 -0.84
N GLN A 12 7.82 5.58 -1.17
CA GLN A 12 8.13 6.63 -0.17
C GLN A 12 7.00 6.84 0.84
N ASP A 13 5.75 6.85 0.38
CA ASP A 13 4.58 6.95 1.26
C ASP A 13 4.50 5.75 2.20
N PHE A 14 4.80 4.54 1.69
CA PHE A 14 4.84 3.32 2.48
C PHE A 14 5.93 3.36 3.55
N GLU A 15 7.15 3.76 3.19
CA GLU A 15 8.26 3.93 4.14
C GLU A 15 7.92 4.96 5.21
N LYS A 16 7.36 6.11 4.82
CA LYS A 16 6.92 7.16 5.75
C LYS A 16 5.88 6.64 6.74
N TYR A 17 4.88 5.90 6.25
CA TYR A 17 3.85 5.31 7.11
C TYR A 17 4.45 4.29 8.09
N MET A 18 5.30 3.37 7.61
CA MET A 18 5.96 2.38 8.47
C MET A 18 6.82 3.03 9.57
N LEU A 19 7.56 4.10 9.25
CA LEU A 19 8.43 4.80 10.21
C LEU A 19 7.69 5.27 11.47
N GLN A 20 6.38 5.57 11.36
CA GLN A 20 5.56 5.99 12.49
C GLN A 20 5.37 4.87 13.53
N PHE A 21 5.33 3.62 13.09
CA PHE A 21 5.21 2.45 13.97
C PHE A 21 6.54 2.19 14.68
N PHE A 22 7.66 2.30 13.96
CA PHE A 22 9.00 2.17 14.54
C PHE A 22 9.26 3.23 15.62
N ALA A 23 8.87 4.49 15.37
CA ALA A 23 9.02 5.58 16.35
C ALA A 23 8.23 5.34 17.64
N LYS A 24 7.13 4.58 17.56
CA LYS A 24 6.27 4.22 18.70
C LYS A 24 6.61 2.85 19.31
N TYR A 25 7.69 2.20 18.87
CA TYR A 25 8.04 0.82 19.24
C TYR A 25 6.91 -0.20 19.01
N GLN A 26 6.05 0.06 18.01
CA GLN A 26 4.95 -0.81 17.63
C GLN A 26 5.38 -1.72 16.46
N ARG A 27 4.84 -2.94 16.44
CA ARG A 27 5.00 -3.83 15.28
C ARG A 27 4.07 -3.38 14.18
N PHE A 28 4.60 -3.25 12.97
CA PHE A 28 3.81 -3.05 11.77
C PHE A 28 3.27 -4.40 11.28
N SER A 29 1.96 -4.58 11.31
CA SER A 29 1.28 -5.83 10.96
C SER A 29 0.76 -5.83 9.52
N LEU A 30 0.27 -6.99 9.07
CA LEU A 30 -0.39 -7.10 7.76
C LEU A 30 -1.71 -6.30 7.71
N GLU A 31 -2.39 -6.15 8.85
CA GLU A 31 -3.62 -5.36 8.96
C GLU A 31 -3.33 -3.86 8.82
N ASP A 32 -2.26 -3.38 9.44
CA ASP A 32 -1.78 -1.99 9.28
C ASP A 32 -1.38 -1.72 7.82
N PHE A 33 -0.69 -2.68 7.19
CA PHE A 33 -0.37 -2.64 5.76
C PHE A 33 -1.62 -2.60 4.89
N GLY A 34 -2.61 -3.46 5.15
CA GLY A 34 -3.86 -3.50 4.39
C GLY A 34 -4.60 -2.17 4.44
N THR A 35 -4.72 -1.59 5.65
CA THR A 35 -5.35 -0.28 5.87
C THR A 35 -4.64 0.82 5.09
N PHE A 36 -3.29 0.82 5.12
CA PHE A 36 -2.49 1.73 4.32
C PHE A 36 -2.72 1.56 2.81
N ALA A 37 -2.55 0.34 2.30
CA ALA A 37 -2.58 0.06 0.87
C ALA A 37 -3.95 0.36 0.25
N VAL A 38 -5.03 -0.02 0.93
CA VAL A 38 -6.40 0.30 0.51
C VAL A 38 -6.60 1.82 0.45
N SER A 39 -6.22 2.53 1.52
CA SER A 39 -6.42 3.97 1.63
C SER A 39 -5.63 4.76 0.61
N ILE A 40 -4.33 4.49 0.48
CA ILE A 40 -3.44 5.25 -0.42
C ILE A 40 -3.78 5.01 -1.89
N LEU A 41 -4.14 3.79 -2.28
CA LEU A 41 -4.50 3.48 -3.66
C LEU A 41 -5.84 4.10 -4.03
N ASN A 42 -6.85 4.01 -3.17
CA ASN A 42 -8.14 4.66 -3.42
C ASN A 42 -8.01 6.18 -3.44
N TYR A 43 -7.21 6.77 -2.55
CA TYR A 43 -6.91 8.20 -2.59
C TYR A 43 -6.27 8.62 -3.92
N ASN A 44 -5.25 7.89 -4.39
CA ASN A 44 -4.59 8.20 -5.66
C ASN A 44 -5.50 7.96 -6.88
N VAL A 45 -6.37 6.95 -6.86
CA VAL A 45 -7.39 6.75 -7.91
C VAL A 45 -8.40 7.89 -7.93
N ASN A 46 -8.92 8.30 -6.76
CA ASN A 46 -9.89 9.39 -6.64
C ASN A 46 -9.32 10.75 -7.06
N ASN A 47 -8.00 10.94 -6.91
CA ASN A 47 -7.28 12.12 -7.36
C ASN A 47 -6.68 11.99 -8.77
N HIS A 48 -7.10 10.98 -9.55
CA HIS A 48 -6.66 10.74 -10.92
C HIS A 48 -5.13 10.56 -11.12
N ARG A 49 -4.40 10.18 -10.07
CA ARG A 49 -2.97 9.85 -10.13
C ARG A 49 -2.71 8.41 -10.56
N ILE A 50 -3.68 7.51 -10.31
CA ILE A 50 -3.64 6.11 -10.72
C ILE A 50 -4.90 5.82 -11.56
N ASP A 51 -4.73 5.17 -12.72
CA ASP A 51 -5.86 4.58 -13.44
C ASP A 51 -6.44 3.43 -12.60
N LYS A 52 -7.76 3.45 -12.36
CA LYS A 52 -8.49 2.38 -11.67
C LYS A 52 -8.17 0.99 -12.22
N LYS A 53 -7.90 0.86 -13.53
CA LYS A 53 -7.53 -0.42 -14.17
C LYS A 53 -6.18 -0.97 -13.71
N LEU A 54 -5.27 -0.10 -13.27
CA LEU A 54 -3.94 -0.47 -12.79
C LEU A 54 -3.89 -0.67 -11.27
N LYS A 55 -4.99 -0.45 -10.55
CA LYS A 55 -5.03 -0.51 -9.09
C LYS A 55 -4.52 -1.84 -8.53
N GLU A 56 -4.87 -2.96 -9.16
CA GLU A 56 -4.38 -4.29 -8.74
C GLU A 56 -2.87 -4.47 -8.97
N GLU A 57 -2.31 -3.94 -10.07
CA GLU A 57 -0.86 -3.97 -10.29
C GLU A 57 -0.11 -3.16 -9.22
N TYR A 58 -0.64 -2.00 -8.82
CA TYR A 58 -0.07 -1.21 -7.73
C TYR A 58 -0.25 -1.85 -6.34
N ALA A 59 -1.37 -2.53 -6.10
CA ALA A 59 -1.57 -3.31 -4.88
C ALA A 59 -0.54 -4.45 -4.79
N TYR A 60 -0.30 -5.15 -5.90
CA TYR A 60 0.72 -6.18 -6.01
C TYR A 60 2.14 -5.64 -5.76
N PHE A 61 2.46 -4.47 -6.30
CA PHE A 61 3.70 -3.77 -6.01
C PHE A 61 3.88 -3.50 -4.50
N LEU A 62 2.87 -2.93 -3.84
CA LEU A 62 2.93 -2.61 -2.41
C LEU A 62 3.09 -3.87 -1.54
N ILE A 63 2.33 -4.94 -1.79
CA ILE A 63 2.47 -6.17 -0.99
C ILE A 63 3.81 -6.86 -1.24
N SER A 64 4.40 -6.70 -2.44
CA SER A 64 5.76 -7.18 -2.72
C SER A 64 6.82 -6.44 -1.88
N LEU A 65 6.68 -5.13 -1.69
CA LEU A 65 7.54 -4.35 -0.80
C LEU A 65 7.40 -4.81 0.66
N TYR A 66 6.17 -4.98 1.14
CA TYR A 66 5.91 -5.51 2.48
C TYR A 66 6.51 -6.91 2.67
N ASN A 67 6.31 -7.81 1.70
CA ASN A 67 6.82 -9.17 1.75
C ASN A 67 8.36 -9.19 1.82
N LYS A 68 9.03 -8.33 1.04
CA LYS A 68 10.48 -8.15 1.11
C LYS A 68 10.91 -7.69 2.50
N GLY A 69 10.18 -6.75 3.11
CA GLY A 69 10.42 -6.26 4.47
C GLY A 69 10.33 -7.34 5.56
N ILE A 70 9.47 -8.35 5.38
CA ILE A 70 9.33 -9.48 6.32
C ILE A 70 10.16 -10.72 5.94
N GLY A 71 11.04 -10.61 4.93
CA GLY A 71 11.94 -11.68 4.50
C GLY A 71 11.31 -12.69 3.53
N ASN A 72 10.45 -12.24 2.62
CA ASN A 72 9.82 -13.01 1.54
C ASN A 72 9.08 -14.27 2.03
N ARG A 73 8.23 -14.10 3.04
CA ARG A 73 7.49 -15.20 3.70
C ARG A 73 6.13 -15.51 3.07
N ILE A 74 5.59 -14.57 2.29
CA ILE A 74 4.32 -14.73 1.57
C ILE A 74 4.63 -15.31 0.18
N THR A 75 3.88 -16.35 -0.20
CA THR A 75 4.02 -17.01 -1.50
C THR A 75 3.46 -16.14 -2.61
N GLU A 76 3.95 -16.34 -3.84
CA GLU A 76 3.47 -15.63 -5.04
C GLU A 76 1.95 -15.69 -5.22
N GLU A 77 1.34 -16.85 -4.95
CA GLU A 77 -0.10 -17.06 -5.00
C GLU A 77 -0.83 -16.14 -4.00
N HIS A 78 -0.40 -16.15 -2.73
CA HIS A 78 -0.98 -15.29 -1.72
C HIS A 78 -0.72 -13.80 -1.98
N LEU A 79 0.42 -13.43 -2.58
CA LEU A 79 0.66 -12.03 -2.97
C LEU A 79 -0.41 -11.54 -3.97
N ARG A 80 -0.77 -12.39 -4.95
CA ARG A 80 -1.81 -12.07 -5.93
C ARG A 80 -3.19 -12.01 -5.30
N GLU A 81 -3.52 -12.93 -4.41
CA GLU A 81 -4.78 -12.91 -3.68
C GLU A 81 -4.93 -11.66 -2.81
N ILE A 82 -3.89 -11.31 -2.04
CA ILE A 82 -3.89 -10.12 -1.19
C ILE A 82 -4.02 -8.85 -2.06
N ALA A 83 -3.28 -8.77 -3.17
CA ALA A 83 -3.36 -7.66 -4.10
C ALA A 83 -4.78 -7.50 -4.67
N HIS A 84 -5.41 -8.61 -5.04
CA HIS A 84 -6.79 -8.63 -5.53
C HIS A 84 -7.77 -8.12 -4.47
N VAL A 85 -7.67 -8.61 -3.23
CA VAL A 85 -8.52 -8.16 -2.11
C VAL A 85 -8.37 -6.65 -1.86
N ILE A 86 -7.14 -6.13 -1.81
CA ILE A 86 -6.86 -4.69 -1.66
C ILE A 86 -7.45 -3.88 -2.81
N ALA A 87 -7.35 -4.39 -4.04
CA ALA A 87 -7.87 -3.72 -5.23
C ALA A 87 -9.41 -3.61 -5.22
N MET A 88 -10.10 -4.63 -4.70
CA MET A 88 -11.56 -4.65 -4.59
C MET A 88 -12.11 -3.79 -3.44
N ASP A 89 -11.31 -3.50 -2.42
CA ASP A 89 -11.72 -2.61 -1.34
C ASP A 89 -11.73 -1.14 -1.78
N HIS A 90 -12.84 -0.43 -1.54
CA HIS A 90 -13.06 0.95 -1.94
C HIS A 90 -13.02 1.96 -0.78
N GLN A 91 -12.69 1.50 0.44
CA GLN A 91 -12.60 2.37 1.60
C GLN A 91 -11.36 3.29 1.55
N VAL A 92 -11.46 4.44 2.21
CA VAL A 92 -10.33 5.35 2.43
C VAL A 92 -10.35 5.71 3.90
N ASP A 93 -9.33 5.29 4.64
CA ASP A 93 -9.07 5.80 5.99
C ASP A 93 -8.33 7.14 5.87
N PHE A 94 -9.05 8.23 6.17
CA PHE A 94 -8.47 9.57 6.11
C PHE A 94 -7.45 9.84 7.21
N ASN A 95 -7.39 9.05 8.28
CA ASN A 95 -6.31 9.17 9.26
C ASN A 95 -4.96 8.82 8.61
N VAL A 96 -4.91 7.73 7.83
CA VAL A 96 -3.72 7.36 7.05
C VAL A 96 -3.30 8.48 6.09
N ILE A 97 -4.28 9.06 5.39
CA ILE A 97 -4.00 10.14 4.41
C ILE A 97 -3.49 11.40 5.12
N ASN A 98 -4.08 11.77 6.26
CA ASN A 98 -3.63 12.90 7.06
C ASN A 98 -2.23 12.66 7.64
N ASP A 99 -1.91 11.45 8.09
CA ASP A 99 -0.58 11.09 8.59
C ASP A 99 0.52 11.19 7.50
N LEU A 100 0.13 11.07 6.22
CA LEU A 100 1.03 11.16 5.08
C LEU A 100 1.16 12.58 4.51
N TYR A 101 0.09 13.36 4.47
CA TYR A 101 0.06 14.64 3.76
C TYR A 101 -0.38 15.86 4.61
N GLY A 102 -0.80 15.65 5.86
CA GLY A 102 -1.03 16.69 6.85
C GLY A 102 0.26 17.13 7.53
#